data_AF-A0A536YFP6-F1
#
_entry.id   AF-A0A536YFP6-F1
#
_cell.length_a   1.000
_cell.length_b   1.000
_cell.length_c   1.000
_cell.angle_alpha   90.00
_cell.angle_beta   90.00
_cell.angle_gamma   90.00
#
_symmetry.space_group_name_H-M   'P 1'
#
loop_
_entity.id
_entity.type
_entity.pdbx_description
1 polymer ?
#
loop_
_entity_poly.entity_id
_entity_poly.type
_entity_poly.pdbx_seq_one_letter_code
_entity_poly.pdbx_strand_id
1 'polypeptide(L)'
;MRCRATGTRRCRTGMCPRSALRRSPRRISGSGEAGHAPLFSLPGGHIAEARPARQPCRKRQGARSCVPYDAPSCERSEIVPRGPEDGGDVPVVNAGIGMPVLRKEDSRLLSGSGCFSDDVNLPGQAYAAMVRSPHAHARIAGIDAAQARAAPGVLAVLTGADFLADGLKSIPHRPFSQSPPDIRPANRDGSQIFIAPHFPLPADKARFAGEALAMVVAESVQAAKDAAELVHVDYEPRRSTTEAGAAAQAGAPLVWAERESNVSIDADVG
;
A
#
# COMPACT_ATOMS: atom_id res chain seq x y z
N MET A 1 -40.17 -47.13 19.30
CA MET A 1 -41.56 -47.41 18.87
C MET A 1 -41.88 -46.51 17.68
N ARG A 2 -42.18 -47.10 16.49
CA ARG A 2 -43.08 -46.69 15.36
C ARG A 2 -43.06 -45.21 14.87
N CYS A 3 -43.25 -44.83 13.59
CA CYS A 3 -43.39 -45.46 12.27
C CYS A 3 -43.51 -44.32 11.20
N ARG A 4 -42.94 -44.54 9.99
CA ARG A 4 -43.41 -44.28 8.59
C ARG A 4 -44.26 -43.02 8.22
N ALA A 5 -43.82 -42.22 7.22
CA ALA A 5 -44.20 -42.21 5.77
C ALA A 5 -45.65 -41.66 5.50
N THR A 6 -45.99 -40.80 4.52
CA THR A 6 -45.94 -40.94 3.03
C THR A 6 -46.68 -39.74 2.37
N GLY A 7 -46.41 -39.43 1.08
CA GLY A 7 -47.40 -38.92 0.09
C GLY A 7 -47.18 -37.50 -0.49
N THR A 8 -46.61 -37.29 -1.68
CA THR A 8 -47.14 -37.34 -3.09
C THR A 8 -48.03 -36.18 -3.60
N ARG A 9 -47.43 -35.38 -4.51
CA ARG A 9 -47.90 -34.75 -5.78
C ARG A 9 -49.21 -33.92 -5.83
N ARG A 10 -49.12 -32.73 -6.46
CA ARG A 10 -49.92 -32.34 -7.66
C ARG A 10 -49.41 -31.07 -8.35
N CYS A 11 -49.20 -31.16 -9.67
CA CYS A 11 -49.15 -30.05 -10.63
C CYS A 11 -50.56 -29.73 -11.14
N ARG A 12 -50.85 -28.46 -11.46
CA ARG A 12 -51.76 -27.96 -12.52
C ARG A 12 -51.69 -26.42 -12.55
N THR A 13 -51.06 -25.80 -13.57
CA THR A 13 -51.62 -25.27 -14.85
C THR A 13 -52.09 -23.81 -14.81
N GLY A 14 -51.62 -23.01 -15.78
CA GLY A 14 -52.14 -21.70 -16.22
C GLY A 14 -51.33 -20.52 -15.67
N MET A 15 -50.93 -19.49 -16.41
CA MET A 15 -51.31 -19.04 -17.75
C MET A 15 -50.28 -17.99 -18.20
N CYS A 16 -49.86 -18.04 -19.47
CA CYS A 16 -49.08 -17.01 -20.14
C CYS A 16 -50.04 -16.08 -20.90
N PRO A 17 -49.70 -14.79 -21.11
CA PRO A 17 -49.58 -14.39 -22.52
C PRO A 17 -48.43 -13.39 -22.83
N ARG A 18 -47.73 -13.70 -23.94
CA ARG A 18 -47.44 -12.88 -25.14
C ARG A 18 -46.88 -11.46 -24.97
N SER A 19 -45.62 -11.25 -25.39
CA SER A 19 -45.19 -10.66 -26.69
C SER A 19 -44.84 -9.17 -26.56
N ALA A 20 -43.67 -8.66 -26.96
CA ALA A 20 -43.26 -8.58 -28.36
C ALA A 20 -41.73 -8.49 -28.54
N LEU A 21 -41.29 -8.94 -29.71
CA LEU A 21 -39.93 -9.10 -30.20
C LEU A 21 -39.55 -7.96 -31.17
N ARG A 22 -38.25 -7.67 -31.20
CA ARG A 22 -37.40 -7.15 -32.32
C ARG A 22 -37.47 -5.66 -32.69
N ARG A 23 -36.29 -5.02 -32.66
CA ARG A 23 -35.59 -4.50 -33.87
C ARG A 23 -34.07 -4.34 -33.61
N SER A 24 -33.31 -4.62 -34.65
CA SER A 24 -31.85 -4.78 -34.78
C SER A 24 -31.08 -3.45 -34.93
N PRO A 25 -29.73 -3.45 -34.84
CA PRO A 25 -28.90 -2.24 -34.77
C PRO A 25 -28.55 -1.69 -36.17
N ARG A 26 -28.37 -0.36 -36.28
CA ARG A 26 -27.73 0.26 -37.45
C ARG A 26 -26.30 0.68 -37.12
N ARG A 27 -25.40 0.10 -37.92
CA ARG A 27 -24.01 0.44 -38.15
C ARG A 27 -23.97 1.64 -39.09
N ILE A 28 -23.14 2.65 -38.83
CA ILE A 28 -22.73 3.64 -39.83
C ILE A 28 -21.20 3.69 -39.82
N SER A 29 -20.65 3.47 -41.01
CA SER A 29 -19.26 3.55 -41.41
C SER A 29 -19.05 4.78 -42.29
N GLY A 30 -17.85 5.38 -42.23
CA GLY A 30 -17.29 6.30 -43.23
C GLY A 30 -16.39 7.34 -42.52
N SER A 31 -15.06 7.40 -42.66
CA SER A 31 -14.13 7.45 -43.81
C SER A 31 -13.82 8.88 -44.29
N GLY A 32 -12.52 9.24 -44.24
CA GLY A 32 -11.85 10.35 -44.94
C GLY A 32 -11.87 11.71 -44.23
N GLU A 33 -10.86 12.58 -44.26
CA GLU A 33 -9.48 12.58 -44.74
C GLU A 33 -8.83 13.91 -44.25
N ALA A 34 -7.50 13.92 -44.14
CA ALA A 34 -6.52 15.03 -44.17
C ALA A 34 -6.90 16.50 -43.80
N GLY A 35 -6.08 17.12 -42.93
CA GLY A 35 -5.99 18.59 -42.78
C GLY A 35 -4.78 19.04 -41.96
N HIS A 36 -3.84 19.73 -42.61
CA HIS A 36 -2.58 20.31 -42.11
C HIS A 36 -2.76 21.45 -41.07
N ALA A 37 -1.68 21.70 -40.32
CA ALA A 37 -1.46 22.65 -39.22
C ALA A 37 -1.78 24.15 -39.53
N PRO A 38 -1.71 25.05 -38.52
CA PRO A 38 -0.42 25.70 -38.30
C PRO A 38 0.01 25.93 -36.83
N LEU A 39 1.33 26.04 -36.73
CA LEU A 39 2.15 26.65 -35.69
C LEU A 39 1.57 27.96 -35.12
N PHE A 40 1.66 28.12 -33.80
CA PHE A 40 1.74 29.43 -33.16
C PHE A 40 2.89 29.45 -32.15
N SER A 41 3.72 30.49 -32.25
CA SER A 41 5.05 30.59 -31.65
C SER A 41 5.13 31.73 -30.63
N LEU A 42 5.76 31.44 -29.48
CA LEU A 42 6.62 32.30 -28.63
C LEU A 42 5.98 33.47 -27.83
N PRO A 43 6.67 34.10 -26.83
CA PRO A 43 8.01 33.84 -26.26
C PRO A 43 8.13 33.87 -24.71
N GLY A 44 9.31 33.48 -24.20
CA GLY A 44 9.87 33.88 -22.89
C GLY A 44 9.87 32.72 -21.88
N GLY A 45 10.96 32.07 -21.50
CA GLY A 45 12.36 32.48 -21.46
C GLY A 45 12.81 32.46 -20.01
N HIS A 46 13.38 31.35 -19.54
CA HIS A 46 14.39 31.31 -18.47
C HIS A 46 15.13 29.98 -18.55
N ILE A 47 16.23 30.01 -19.30
CA ILE A 47 17.38 29.13 -19.14
C ILE A 47 17.91 29.34 -17.72
N ALA A 48 17.77 28.34 -16.85
CA ALA A 48 18.44 28.34 -15.55
C ALA A 48 19.90 27.95 -15.76
N GLU A 49 20.77 28.96 -15.74
CA GLU A 49 22.22 28.80 -15.66
C GLU A 49 22.61 27.92 -14.46
N ALA A 50 23.57 27.03 -14.69
CA ALA A 50 24.25 26.29 -13.65
C ALA A 50 24.91 27.26 -12.65
N ARG A 51 24.47 27.22 -11.39
CA ARG A 51 25.10 28.01 -10.32
C ARG A 51 26.42 27.36 -9.88
N PRO A 52 27.49 28.15 -9.68
CA PRO A 52 28.81 27.64 -9.37
C PRO A 52 28.86 27.02 -7.96
N ALA A 53 29.72 26.02 -7.82
CA ALA A 53 30.04 25.33 -6.58
C ALA A 53 30.36 26.34 -5.45
N ARG A 54 29.57 26.32 -4.37
CA ARG A 54 29.86 27.12 -3.18
C ARG A 54 30.87 26.39 -2.30
N GLN A 55 31.94 27.11 -1.98
CA GLN A 55 33.01 26.72 -1.06
C GLN A 55 32.48 26.23 0.30
N PRO A 56 33.15 25.25 0.94
CA PRO A 56 32.72 24.70 2.21
C PRO A 56 32.84 25.71 3.36
N CYS A 57 31.78 25.79 4.16
CA CYS A 57 31.69 26.62 5.35
C CYS A 57 32.69 26.16 6.43
N ARG A 58 33.46 27.10 6.98
CA ARG A 58 34.38 26.92 8.11
C ARG A 58 33.67 26.28 9.31
N LYS A 59 34.25 25.18 9.83
CA LYS A 59 33.81 24.49 11.05
C LYS A 59 33.76 25.45 12.24
N ARG A 60 32.58 25.65 12.84
CA ARG A 60 32.45 26.16 14.21
C ARG A 60 32.82 25.04 15.18
N GLN A 61 33.82 25.29 16.01
CA GLN A 61 34.22 24.43 17.11
C GLN A 61 33.17 24.51 18.23
N GLY A 62 32.77 23.35 18.76
CA GLY A 62 31.98 23.27 19.99
C GLY A 62 30.56 22.72 19.83
N ALA A 63 30.45 21.43 19.51
CA ALA A 63 29.30 20.62 19.90
C ALA A 63 29.80 19.18 20.09
N ARG A 64 29.35 18.56 21.19
CA ARG A 64 29.72 17.21 21.64
C ARG A 64 29.62 16.24 20.48
N SER A 65 30.69 15.50 20.23
CA SER A 65 30.80 14.54 19.14
C SER A 65 29.66 13.52 19.24
N CYS A 66 28.66 13.66 18.36
CA CYS A 66 27.86 12.52 17.93
C CYS A 66 28.86 11.57 17.27
N VAL A 67 29.31 10.57 18.02
CA VAL A 67 30.09 9.47 17.47
C VAL A 67 29.15 8.81 16.46
N PRO A 68 29.49 8.79 15.15
CA PRO A 68 28.72 7.99 14.22
C PRO A 68 28.75 6.55 14.73
N TYR A 69 27.58 5.93 14.84
CA TYR A 69 27.50 4.50 14.98
C TYR A 69 28.00 3.92 13.66
N ASP A 70 29.28 3.56 13.62
CA ASP A 70 29.86 2.77 12.53
C ASP A 70 29.23 1.37 12.61
N ALA A 71 28.00 1.26 12.11
CA ALA A 71 27.44 -0.04 11.77
C ALA A 71 28.41 -0.69 10.78
N PRO A 72 28.80 -1.96 10.98
CA PRO A 72 29.59 -2.67 9.98
C PRO A 72 28.80 -2.59 8.68
N SER A 73 29.38 -1.87 7.71
CA SER A 73 28.72 -1.60 6.46
C SER A 73 28.41 -2.95 5.83
N CYS A 74 27.13 -3.32 5.72
CA CYS A 74 26.75 -4.35 4.76
C CYS A 74 26.78 -3.72 3.37
N GLU A 75 27.99 -3.28 3.00
CA GLU A 75 28.34 -3.17 1.60
C GLU A 75 27.99 -4.53 1.03
N ARG A 76 27.18 -4.50 -0.04
CA ARG A 76 27.16 -5.55 -1.03
C ARG A 76 28.54 -5.56 -1.68
N SER A 77 29.57 -5.85 -0.89
CA SER A 77 30.86 -6.31 -1.35
C SER A 77 30.51 -7.45 -2.28
N GLU A 78 31.01 -7.31 -3.51
CA GLU A 78 31.14 -8.37 -4.49
C GLU A 78 31.11 -9.72 -3.78
N ILE A 79 30.12 -10.57 -4.12
CA ILE A 79 29.96 -11.96 -3.66
C ILE A 79 31.22 -12.38 -2.91
N VAL A 80 31.23 -12.19 -1.58
CA VAL A 80 32.46 -12.34 -0.78
C VAL A 80 33.00 -13.70 -1.16
N PRO A 81 34.17 -13.79 -1.85
CA PRO A 81 34.73 -15.10 -2.14
C PRO A 81 34.90 -15.73 -0.77
N ARG A 82 34.23 -16.88 -0.55
CA ARG A 82 34.20 -17.58 0.75
C ARG A 82 35.61 -17.52 1.33
N GLY A 83 35.80 -16.63 2.30
CA GLY A 83 37.05 -16.53 3.03
C GLY A 83 37.29 -17.87 3.74
N PRO A 84 38.54 -18.14 4.17
CA PRO A 84 38.85 -19.39 4.83
C PRO A 84 37.89 -19.59 5.99
N GLU A 85 37.43 -20.82 6.14
CA GLU A 85 36.39 -21.21 7.09
C GLU A 85 36.89 -21.03 8.53
N ASP A 86 36.89 -19.81 9.05
CA ASP A 86 37.11 -19.52 10.48
C ASP A 86 35.81 -19.66 11.28
N GLY A 87 34.92 -20.54 10.80
CA GLY A 87 33.88 -21.16 11.61
C GLY A 87 34.37 -22.56 11.89
N GLY A 88 34.88 -22.82 13.09
CA GLY A 88 35.26 -24.16 13.50
C GLY A 88 34.18 -25.15 13.08
N ASP A 89 34.59 -26.17 12.33
CA ASP A 89 33.75 -27.23 11.76
C ASP A 89 32.66 -27.64 12.73
N VAL A 90 31.47 -27.05 12.60
CA VAL A 90 30.30 -27.57 13.29
C VAL A 90 29.94 -28.79 12.47
N PRO A 91 30.15 -30.02 12.97
CA PRO A 91 29.89 -31.21 12.17
C PRO A 91 28.44 -31.13 11.73
N VAL A 92 28.23 -31.07 10.40
CA VAL A 92 26.90 -31.16 9.82
C VAL A 92 26.43 -32.58 10.09
N VAL A 93 25.88 -32.78 11.28
CA VAL A 93 25.17 -34.00 11.63
C VAL A 93 24.06 -34.13 10.61
N ASN A 94 24.05 -35.24 9.89
CA ASN A 94 23.01 -35.58 8.93
C ASN A 94 21.74 -35.88 9.74
N ALA A 95 21.10 -34.82 10.20
CA ALA A 95 20.10 -34.90 11.23
C ALA A 95 18.73 -35.16 10.59
N GLY A 96 18.18 -36.33 10.92
CA GLY A 96 16.88 -36.76 10.42
C GLY A 96 15.71 -35.96 10.98
N ILE A 97 14.55 -36.15 10.37
CA ILE A 97 13.27 -35.62 10.85
C ILE A 97 13.03 -36.11 12.28
N GLY A 98 12.71 -35.19 13.20
CA GLY A 98 12.38 -35.50 14.60
C GLY A 98 13.54 -35.43 15.60
N MET A 99 14.76 -35.10 15.16
CA MET A 99 15.92 -34.93 16.04
C MET A 99 16.01 -33.51 16.62
N PRO A 100 16.52 -33.34 17.86
CA PRO A 100 16.75 -32.03 18.46
C PRO A 100 18.03 -31.39 17.93
N VAL A 101 17.97 -30.85 16.71
CA VAL A 101 19.11 -30.19 16.04
C VAL A 101 19.18 -28.72 16.40
N LEU A 102 20.39 -28.19 16.60
CA LEU A 102 20.61 -26.75 16.71
C LEU A 102 20.32 -26.05 15.37
N ARG A 103 19.85 -24.79 15.42
CA ARG A 103 19.50 -24.06 14.21
C ARG A 103 20.76 -23.59 13.49
N LYS A 104 20.70 -23.57 12.16
CA LYS A 104 21.85 -23.16 11.32
C LYS A 104 22.11 -21.66 11.40
N GLU A 105 21.06 -20.89 11.62
CA GLU A 105 21.08 -19.44 11.64
C GLU A 105 21.66 -18.87 12.95
N ASP A 106 21.73 -19.67 14.02
CA ASP A 106 22.09 -19.21 15.36
C ASP A 106 23.48 -18.54 15.38
N SER A 107 24.46 -19.11 14.67
CA SER A 107 25.83 -18.56 14.66
C SER A 107 25.87 -17.09 14.21
N ARG A 108 25.20 -16.75 13.10
CA ARG A 108 25.18 -15.36 12.59
C ARG A 108 24.28 -14.45 13.43
N LEU A 109 23.18 -14.96 13.97
CA LEU A 109 22.24 -14.14 14.74
C LEU A 109 22.75 -13.81 16.14
N LEU A 110 23.40 -14.78 16.81
CA LEU A 110 23.95 -14.60 18.16
C LEU A 110 25.21 -13.72 18.18
N SER A 111 25.95 -13.68 17.07
CA SER A 111 27.17 -12.86 16.94
C SER A 111 26.90 -11.43 16.47
N GLY A 112 25.64 -11.06 16.19
CA GLY A 112 25.32 -9.77 15.56
C GLY A 112 25.75 -9.67 14.10
N SER A 113 26.17 -10.78 13.48
CA SER A 113 26.53 -10.86 12.05
C SER A 113 25.31 -11.12 11.15
N GLY A 114 24.10 -10.97 11.69
CA GLY A 114 22.87 -10.98 10.90
C GLY A 114 22.77 -9.70 10.08
N CYS A 115 22.34 -9.80 8.83
CA CYS A 115 22.00 -8.65 7.99
C CYS A 115 20.48 -8.60 7.85
N PHE A 116 19.88 -7.57 8.44
CA PHE A 116 18.47 -7.22 8.33
C PHE A 116 18.30 -6.09 7.32
N SER A 117 17.05 -5.84 6.91
CA SER A 117 16.75 -4.85 5.86
C SER A 117 17.25 -3.43 6.18
N ASP A 118 17.31 -3.06 7.46
CA ASP A 118 17.76 -1.72 7.91
C ASP A 118 19.29 -1.61 8.04
N ASP A 119 20.01 -2.75 8.03
CA ASP A 119 21.48 -2.75 8.04
C ASP A 119 22.04 -2.40 6.66
N VAL A 120 21.21 -2.50 5.60
CA VAL A 120 21.56 -2.22 4.21
C VAL A 120 21.89 -0.74 4.02
N ASN A 121 23.13 -0.47 3.61
CA ASN A 121 23.60 0.87 3.29
C ASN A 121 24.23 0.89 1.89
N LEU A 122 23.54 1.52 0.93
CA LEU A 122 24.00 1.65 -0.44
C LEU A 122 24.46 3.09 -0.74
N PRO A 123 25.50 3.28 -1.58
CA PRO A 123 25.90 4.60 -2.04
C PRO A 123 24.74 5.35 -2.70
N GLY A 124 24.46 6.56 -2.21
CA GLY A 124 23.37 7.40 -2.74
C GLY A 124 21.96 6.95 -2.34
N GLN A 125 21.81 6.12 -1.31
CA GLN A 125 20.48 5.74 -0.82
C GLN A 125 19.69 6.93 -0.26
N ALA A 126 18.39 6.94 -0.55
CA ALA A 126 17.45 7.90 0.01
C ALA A 126 16.59 7.24 1.09
N TYR A 127 16.06 8.05 1.98
CA TYR A 127 15.27 7.63 3.12
C TYR A 127 13.85 8.19 3.02
N ALA A 128 12.87 7.35 3.34
CA ALA A 128 11.46 7.73 3.31
C ALA A 128 10.89 7.84 4.73
N ALA A 129 10.16 8.92 4.99
CA ALA A 129 9.34 9.09 6.19
C ALA A 129 7.86 9.22 5.77
N MET A 130 6.98 8.52 6.48
CA MET A 130 5.55 8.50 6.19
C MET A 130 4.83 9.50 7.10
N VAL A 131 4.05 10.39 6.52
CA VAL A 131 3.11 11.25 7.24
C VAL A 131 1.83 10.44 7.46
N ARG A 132 1.47 10.21 8.73
CA ARG A 132 0.39 9.30 9.10
C ARG A 132 -0.81 10.06 9.69
N SER A 133 -2.00 9.56 9.40
CA SER A 133 -3.24 10.09 9.96
C SER A 133 -3.29 9.88 11.48
N PRO A 134 -3.55 10.92 12.28
CA PRO A 134 -3.88 10.77 13.70
C PRO A 134 -5.34 10.36 13.93
N HIS A 135 -6.20 10.43 12.90
CA HIS A 135 -7.63 10.18 13.00
C HIS A 135 -8.01 8.76 12.57
N ALA A 136 -8.93 8.15 13.32
CA ALA A 136 -9.51 6.86 12.98
C ALA A 136 -10.43 6.91 11.75
N HIS A 137 -11.11 8.03 11.52
CA HIS A 137 -11.88 8.27 10.30
C HIS A 137 -11.95 9.78 10.05
N ALA A 138 -11.46 10.25 8.90
CA ALA A 138 -11.51 11.65 8.52
C ALA A 138 -11.47 11.82 7.01
N ARG A 139 -12.27 12.74 6.46
CA ARG A 139 -12.10 13.17 5.07
C ARG A 139 -10.86 14.05 4.99
N ILE A 140 -10.08 13.90 3.93
CA ILE A 140 -8.93 14.76 3.65
C ILE A 140 -9.44 15.93 2.80
N ALA A 141 -9.33 17.15 3.32
CA ALA A 141 -9.70 18.36 2.57
C ALA A 141 -8.55 18.82 1.66
N GLY A 142 -7.31 18.64 2.11
CA GLY A 142 -6.11 18.97 1.37
C GLY A 142 -4.85 18.53 2.11
N ILE A 143 -3.74 18.47 1.38
CA ILE A 143 -2.40 18.24 1.93
C ILE A 143 -1.51 19.36 1.40
N ASP A 144 -1.00 20.21 2.29
CA ASP A 144 0.03 21.20 1.96
C ASP A 144 1.41 20.67 2.35
N ALA A 145 2.26 20.51 1.34
CA ALA A 145 3.63 20.03 1.47
C ALA A 145 4.65 21.07 1.00
N ALA A 146 4.27 22.34 0.79
CA ALA A 146 5.15 23.35 0.23
C ALA A 146 6.41 23.57 1.08
N GLN A 147 6.27 23.65 2.41
CA GLN A 147 7.40 23.82 3.32
C GLN A 147 8.30 22.58 3.36
N ALA A 148 7.70 21.38 3.41
CA ALA A 148 8.43 20.12 3.38
C ALA A 148 9.26 19.96 2.09
N ARG A 149 8.70 20.32 0.93
CA ARG A 149 9.41 20.29 -0.37
C ARG A 149 10.59 21.26 -0.43
N ALA A 150 10.53 22.36 0.30
CA ALA A 150 11.61 23.36 0.35
C ALA A 150 12.67 23.06 1.42
N ALA A 151 12.47 22.04 2.27
CA ALA A 151 13.38 21.73 3.36
C ALA A 151 14.73 21.17 2.84
N PRO A 152 15.86 21.50 3.48
CA PRO A 152 17.17 21.03 3.07
C PRO A 152 17.28 19.49 3.06
N GLY A 153 17.83 18.93 1.98
CA GLY A 153 18.04 17.49 1.84
C GLY A 153 16.80 16.69 1.45
N VAL A 154 15.64 17.33 1.25
CA VAL A 154 14.44 16.67 0.70
C VAL A 154 14.54 16.53 -0.81
N LEU A 155 14.30 15.32 -1.30
CA LEU A 155 14.33 14.96 -2.72
C LEU A 155 12.93 14.99 -3.32
N ALA A 156 11.92 14.51 -2.58
CA ALA A 156 10.54 14.48 -3.03
C ALA A 156 9.56 14.45 -1.86
N VAL A 157 8.36 14.97 -2.08
CA VAL A 157 7.18 14.69 -1.25
C VAL A 157 6.10 14.15 -2.17
N LEU A 158 5.60 12.96 -1.86
CA LEU A 158 4.61 12.25 -2.64
C LEU A 158 3.32 12.12 -1.84
N THR A 159 2.19 12.36 -2.49
CA THR A 159 0.85 12.35 -1.91
C THR A 159 -0.07 11.43 -2.71
N GLY A 160 -1.28 11.20 -2.19
CA GLY A 160 -2.31 10.49 -2.96
C GLY A 160 -2.65 11.16 -4.30
N ALA A 161 -2.46 12.47 -4.44
CA ALA A 161 -2.68 13.17 -5.71
C ALA A 161 -1.63 12.76 -6.76
N ASP A 162 -0.36 12.64 -6.36
CA ASP A 162 0.73 12.18 -7.23
C ASP A 162 0.47 10.72 -7.67
N PHE A 163 0.05 9.87 -6.72
CA PHE A 163 -0.31 8.47 -7.00
C PHE A 163 -1.41 8.33 -8.07
N LEU A 164 -2.45 9.17 -7.97
CA LEU A 164 -3.55 9.18 -8.94
C LEU A 164 -3.13 9.78 -10.28
N ALA A 165 -2.29 10.82 -10.27
CA ALA A 165 -1.76 11.45 -11.48
C ALA A 165 -0.92 10.48 -12.34
N ASP A 166 -0.18 9.59 -11.69
CA ASP A 166 0.59 8.51 -12.34
C ASP A 166 -0.29 7.36 -12.86
N GLY A 167 -1.61 7.42 -12.65
CA GLY A 167 -2.56 6.39 -13.07
C GLY A 167 -2.39 5.06 -12.33
N LEU A 168 -1.74 5.09 -11.15
CA LEU A 168 -1.55 3.91 -10.33
C LEU A 168 -2.89 3.44 -9.74
N LYS A 169 -3.03 2.12 -9.63
CA LYS A 169 -4.25 1.48 -9.13
C LYS A 169 -4.03 0.99 -7.71
N SER A 170 -5.12 0.82 -6.97
CA SER A 170 -5.10 0.18 -5.65
C SER A 170 -4.36 -1.17 -5.71
N ILE A 171 -3.66 -1.51 -4.62
CA ILE A 171 -2.97 -2.78 -4.47
C ILE A 171 -3.99 -3.91 -4.66
N PRO A 172 -3.81 -4.78 -5.67
CA PRO A 172 -4.72 -5.89 -5.86
C PRO A 172 -4.53 -6.85 -4.69
N HIS A 173 -5.59 -7.09 -3.93
CA HIS A 173 -5.59 -8.11 -2.90
C HIS A 173 -6.73 -9.09 -3.15
N ARG A 174 -6.45 -10.36 -2.86
CA ARG A 174 -7.43 -11.45 -2.93
C ARG A 174 -7.54 -12.05 -1.55
N PRO A 175 -8.47 -11.57 -0.71
CA PRO A 175 -8.54 -11.98 0.69
C PRO A 175 -9.03 -13.42 0.87
N PHE A 176 -9.62 -14.01 -0.16
CA PHE A 176 -10.13 -15.39 -0.13
C PHE A 176 -9.28 -16.26 -1.05
N SER A 177 -8.79 -17.37 -0.48
CA SER A 177 -8.23 -18.46 -1.26
C SER A 177 -9.32 -19.00 -2.19
N GLN A 178 -8.98 -19.15 -3.47
CA GLN A 178 -9.87 -19.70 -4.49
C GLN A 178 -9.42 -21.09 -4.93
N SER A 179 -8.38 -21.62 -4.29
CA SER A 179 -7.75 -22.90 -4.62
C SER A 179 -8.50 -24.03 -3.91
N PRO A 180 -8.80 -25.14 -4.60
CA PRO A 180 -9.28 -26.35 -3.93
C PRO A 180 -8.30 -26.79 -2.83
N PRO A 181 -8.75 -27.21 -1.63
CA PRO A 181 -10.11 -27.60 -1.25
C PRO A 181 -10.97 -26.50 -0.60
N ASP A 182 -10.56 -25.23 -0.67
CA ASP A 182 -11.23 -24.17 0.09
C ASP A 182 -12.64 -23.86 -0.43
N ILE A 183 -13.60 -23.73 0.50
CA ILE A 183 -14.97 -23.33 0.20
C ILE A 183 -14.95 -21.86 -0.18
N ARG A 184 -15.52 -21.52 -1.35
CA ARG A 184 -15.65 -20.13 -1.77
C ARG A 184 -16.75 -19.47 -0.94
N PRO A 185 -16.42 -18.47 -0.10
CA PRO A 185 -17.45 -17.75 0.63
C PRO A 185 -18.34 -17.00 -0.36
N ALA A 186 -19.65 -17.05 -0.11
CA ALA A 186 -20.65 -16.27 -0.81
C ALA A 186 -21.60 -15.70 0.24
N ASN A 187 -22.08 -14.48 0.02
CA ASN A 187 -23.05 -13.90 0.93
C ASN A 187 -24.37 -14.67 0.88
N ARG A 188 -25.09 -14.75 2.00
CA ARG A 188 -26.40 -15.42 2.08
C ARG A 188 -27.42 -14.87 1.07
N ASP A 189 -27.31 -13.58 0.74
CA ASP A 189 -28.15 -12.90 -0.26
C ASP A 189 -27.71 -13.13 -1.72
N GLY A 190 -26.62 -13.87 -1.94
CA GLY A 190 -26.02 -14.11 -3.25
C GLY A 190 -25.22 -12.92 -3.81
N SER A 191 -25.07 -11.84 -3.05
CA SER A 191 -24.24 -10.69 -3.45
C SER A 191 -22.76 -11.05 -3.46
N GLN A 192 -21.99 -10.32 -4.28
CA GLN A 192 -20.54 -10.49 -4.30
C GLN A 192 -19.90 -9.86 -3.06
N ILE A 193 -18.86 -10.51 -2.56
CA ILE A 193 -18.06 -10.00 -1.46
C ILE A 193 -17.39 -8.70 -1.88
N PHE A 194 -17.49 -7.69 -1.02
CA PHE A 194 -16.80 -6.43 -1.26
C PHE A 194 -15.33 -6.53 -0.91
N ILE A 195 -14.49 -6.35 -1.92
CA ILE A 195 -13.04 -6.22 -1.78
C ILE A 195 -12.73 -4.73 -1.81
N ALA A 196 -12.38 -4.19 -0.65
CA ALA A 196 -12.09 -2.77 -0.50
C ALA A 196 -10.84 -2.36 -1.33
N PRO A 197 -10.85 -1.25 -2.08
CA PRO A 197 -9.62 -0.82 -2.74
C PRO A 197 -8.61 -0.32 -1.70
N HIS A 198 -7.38 -0.84 -1.75
CA HIS A 198 -6.29 -0.44 -0.84
C HIS A 198 -5.29 0.45 -1.58
N PHE A 199 -5.36 1.75 -1.34
CA PHE A 199 -4.40 2.71 -1.89
C PHE A 199 -3.21 2.87 -0.92
N PRO A 200 -1.95 2.86 -1.41
CA PRO A 200 -0.79 3.12 -0.56
C PRO A 200 -0.82 4.50 0.10
N LEU A 201 -1.32 5.50 -0.62
CA LEU A 201 -1.52 6.88 -0.18
C LEU A 201 -2.93 7.29 -0.62
N PRO A 202 -3.95 7.24 0.25
CA PRO A 202 -5.31 7.63 -0.12
C PRO A 202 -5.40 9.15 -0.27
N ALA A 203 -6.02 9.61 -1.37
CA ALA A 203 -6.24 11.03 -1.63
C ALA A 203 -7.55 11.57 -1.03
N ASP A 204 -8.47 10.69 -0.67
CA ASP A 204 -9.86 11.03 -0.35
C ASP A 204 -10.14 11.15 1.16
N LYS A 205 -9.73 10.14 1.92
CA LYS A 205 -9.99 10.04 3.37
C LYS A 205 -9.02 9.09 4.05
N ALA A 206 -8.80 9.36 5.33
CA ALA A 206 -8.21 8.41 6.27
C ALA A 206 -9.31 7.51 6.86
N ARG A 207 -9.08 6.20 6.85
CA ARG A 207 -9.98 5.11 7.27
C ARG A 207 -9.56 4.47 8.58
N PHE A 208 -8.32 4.71 9.04
CA PHE A 208 -7.80 4.25 10.33
C PHE A 208 -6.65 5.14 10.82
N ALA A 209 -6.41 5.12 12.13
CA ALA A 209 -5.29 5.83 12.73
C ALA A 209 -3.97 5.15 12.34
N GLY A 210 -3.02 5.93 11.80
CA GLY A 210 -1.75 5.44 11.29
C GLY A 210 -1.70 5.22 9.78
N GLU A 211 -2.80 5.43 9.05
CA GLU A 211 -2.81 5.34 7.58
C GLU A 211 -1.86 6.38 6.98
N ALA A 212 -1.01 5.97 6.03
CA ALA A 212 -0.02 6.85 5.42
C ALA A 212 -0.69 7.73 4.35
N LEU A 213 -0.55 9.05 4.46
CA LEU A 213 -1.20 10.02 3.58
C LEU A 213 -0.23 10.72 2.63
N ALA A 214 1.00 10.89 3.09
CA ALA A 214 2.11 11.39 2.28
C ALA A 214 3.40 10.66 2.64
N MET A 215 4.34 10.67 1.70
CA MET A 215 5.69 10.12 1.86
C MET A 215 6.72 11.19 1.51
N VAL A 216 7.59 11.50 2.46
CA VAL A 216 8.71 12.42 2.28
C VAL A 216 9.96 11.59 2.04
N VAL A 217 10.68 11.87 0.95
CA VAL A 217 11.92 11.19 0.56
C VAL A 217 13.07 12.20 0.66
N ALA A 218 14.12 11.85 1.39
CA ALA A 218 15.26 12.74 1.65
C ALA A 218 16.61 11.99 1.64
N GLU A 219 17.71 12.75 1.63
CA GLU A 219 19.09 12.24 1.64
C GLU A 219 19.50 11.62 2.99
N SER A 220 18.77 11.91 4.07
CA SER A 220 19.02 11.33 5.40
C SER A 220 17.73 11.04 6.14
N VAL A 221 17.77 10.08 7.07
CA VAL A 221 16.64 9.75 7.96
C VAL A 221 16.16 10.98 8.73
N GLN A 222 17.09 11.80 9.23
CA GLN A 222 16.76 12.98 10.02
C GLN A 222 16.05 14.03 9.17
N ALA A 223 16.57 14.32 7.97
CA ALA A 223 15.93 15.26 7.05
C ALA A 223 14.53 14.77 6.62
N ALA A 224 14.34 13.48 6.38
CA ALA A 224 13.03 12.91 6.05
C ALA A 224 12.03 13.10 7.19
N LYS A 225 12.44 12.83 8.44
CA LYS A 225 11.59 12.99 9.63
C LYS A 225 11.26 14.45 9.90
N ASP A 226 12.26 15.33 9.89
CA ASP A 226 12.06 16.76 10.15
C ASP A 226 11.14 17.39 9.09
N ALA A 227 11.31 17.02 7.82
CA ALA A 227 10.44 17.50 6.75
C ALA A 227 9.03 16.88 6.77
N ALA A 228 8.86 15.66 7.29
CA ALA A 228 7.54 15.06 7.48
C ALA A 228 6.68 15.86 8.47
N GLU A 229 7.29 16.43 9.51
CA GLU A 229 6.59 17.31 10.48
C GLU A 229 6.15 18.66 9.87
N LEU A 230 6.72 19.06 8.73
CA LEU A 230 6.34 20.28 8.00
C LEU A 230 5.16 20.07 7.04
N VAL A 231 4.69 18.83 6.88
CA VAL A 231 3.53 18.53 6.02
C VAL A 231 2.25 18.81 6.81
N HIS A 232 1.44 19.74 6.29
CA HIS A 232 0.14 20.04 6.87
C HIS A 232 -0.96 19.26 6.14
N VAL A 233 -1.86 18.65 6.92
CA VAL A 233 -3.01 17.92 6.38
C VAL A 233 -4.28 18.48 7.00
N ASP A 234 -5.18 18.94 6.14
CA ASP A 234 -6.49 19.44 6.55
C ASP A 234 -7.47 18.28 6.66
N TYR A 235 -7.96 18.03 7.87
CA TYR A 235 -8.88 16.94 8.18
C TYR A 235 -10.29 17.45 8.46
N GLU A 236 -11.28 16.68 8.01
CA GLU A 236 -12.64 16.74 8.54
C GLU A 236 -12.96 15.42 9.25
N PRO A 237 -12.80 15.37 10.59
CA PRO A 237 -13.08 14.17 11.36
C PRO A 237 -14.51 13.66 11.17
N ARG A 238 -14.65 12.34 11.10
CA ARG A 238 -15.94 11.64 10.97
C ARG A 238 -16.10 10.68 12.13
N ARG A 239 -17.35 10.28 12.39
CA ARG A 239 -17.62 9.21 13.35
C ARG A 239 -16.93 7.92 12.87
N SER A 240 -16.24 7.26 13.78
CA SER A 240 -15.59 5.97 13.56
C SER A 240 -16.19 4.92 14.49
N THR A 241 -16.10 3.66 14.11
CA THR A 241 -16.49 2.52 14.94
C THR A 241 -15.33 1.54 15.02
N THR A 242 -14.95 1.16 16.24
CA THR A 242 -13.83 0.24 16.50
C THR A 242 -14.28 -1.19 16.77
N GLU A 243 -15.58 -1.40 17.01
CA GLU A 243 -16.16 -2.71 17.29
C GLU A 243 -16.85 -3.27 16.04
N ALA A 244 -16.46 -4.48 15.63
CA ALA A 244 -17.04 -5.13 14.44
C ALA A 244 -18.56 -5.32 14.54
N GLY A 245 -19.06 -5.71 15.72
CA GLY A 245 -20.49 -5.90 15.95
C GLY A 245 -21.29 -4.60 15.80
N ALA A 246 -20.80 -3.50 16.38
CA ALA A 246 -21.42 -2.18 16.23
C ALA A 246 -21.31 -1.65 14.79
N ALA A 247 -20.20 -1.92 14.10
CA ALA A 247 -20.00 -1.49 12.71
C ALA A 247 -20.98 -2.16 11.74
N ALA A 248 -21.41 -3.39 12.04
CA ALA A 248 -22.38 -4.15 11.26
C ALA A 248 -23.84 -3.71 11.48
N GLN A 249 -24.12 -2.91 12.50
CA GLN A 249 -25.48 -2.43 12.78
C GLN A 249 -25.94 -1.37 11.79
N ALA A 250 -27.25 -1.32 11.53
CA ALA A 250 -27.86 -0.27 10.72
C ALA A 250 -27.61 1.11 11.33
N GLY A 251 -27.19 2.07 10.50
CA GLY A 251 -26.90 3.45 10.93
C GLY A 251 -25.50 3.67 11.52
N ALA A 252 -24.66 2.63 11.58
CA ALA A 252 -23.24 2.78 11.87
C ALA A 252 -22.56 3.68 10.81
N PRO A 253 -21.52 4.43 11.17
CA PRO A 253 -20.76 5.20 10.19
C PRO A 253 -20.15 4.25 9.14
N LEU A 254 -20.44 4.52 7.88
CA LEU A 254 -19.93 3.74 6.75
C LEU A 254 -18.48 4.13 6.46
N VAL A 255 -17.60 3.14 6.34
CA VAL A 255 -16.21 3.36 5.89
C VAL A 255 -16.18 3.64 4.39
N TRP A 256 -17.02 2.94 3.62
CA TRP A 256 -17.18 3.08 2.18
C TRP A 256 -18.58 3.61 1.89
N ALA A 257 -18.67 4.85 1.41
CA ALA A 257 -19.94 5.55 1.24
C ALA A 257 -20.77 4.98 0.08
N GLU A 258 -20.11 4.32 -0.87
CA GLU A 258 -20.70 3.57 -1.96
C GLU A 258 -21.30 2.22 -1.53
N ARG A 259 -21.17 1.85 -0.25
CA ARG A 259 -21.73 0.62 0.32
C ARG A 259 -22.88 0.94 1.25
N GLU A 260 -23.85 0.03 1.29
CA GLU A 260 -25.02 0.15 2.18
C GLU A 260 -24.73 -0.38 3.60
N SER A 261 -23.66 -1.16 3.77
CA SER A 261 -23.28 -1.80 5.02
C SER A 261 -21.76 -1.98 5.13
N ASN A 262 -21.25 -2.02 6.36
CA ASN A 262 -19.86 -2.39 6.66
C ASN A 262 -19.64 -3.92 6.71
N VAL A 263 -20.68 -4.73 6.50
CA VAL A 263 -20.57 -6.20 6.43
C VAL A 263 -19.97 -6.58 5.06
N SER A 264 -18.73 -7.07 5.08
CA SER A 264 -18.07 -7.56 3.86
C SER A 264 -18.57 -8.95 3.46
N ILE A 265 -18.73 -9.85 4.45
CA ILE A 265 -19.21 -11.22 4.25
C ILE A 265 -20.27 -11.58 5.31
N ASP A 266 -21.36 -12.20 4.86
CA ASP A 266 -22.29 -12.95 5.72
C ASP A 266 -22.51 -14.35 5.13
N ALA A 267 -21.88 -15.37 5.70
CA ALA A 267 -21.88 -16.73 5.17
C ALA A 267 -21.97 -17.78 6.28
N ASP A 268 -22.64 -18.90 5.98
CA ASP A 268 -22.63 -20.09 6.83
C ASP A 268 -21.48 -21.01 6.39
N VAL A 269 -20.48 -21.16 7.26
CA VAL A 269 -19.35 -22.07 7.05
C VAL A 269 -19.53 -23.23 8.02
N GLY A 270 -19.81 -24.41 7.48
CA GLY A 270 -20.08 -25.65 8.22
C GLY A 270 -18.88 -26.57 8.31
#